data_AF-A0A418T855-F1
#
_entry.id   AF-A0A418T855-F1
#
_cell.length_a   1.000
_cell.length_b   1.000
_cell.length_c   1.000
_cell.angle_alpha   90.00
_cell.angle_beta   90.00
_cell.angle_gamma   90.00
#
_symmetry.space_group_name_H-M   'P 1'
#
loop_
_entity.id
_entity.type
_entity.pdbx_description
1 polymer ?
#
loop_
_entity_poly.entity_id
_entity_poly.type
_entity_poly.pdbx_seq_one_letter_code
_entity_poly.pdbx_strand_id
1 'polypeptide(L)' 'MKRLSFAVAFAAFAASPALAFHCPQDMSEIDAALETASLSEADLAKVKELRALGETEHDAGNHQAAVDALAEAKEILGL' A
#
# COMPACT_ATOMS: atom_id res chain seq x y z
N MET A 1 13.45 -19.90 41.71
CA MET A 1 12.64 -18.69 41.46
C MET A 1 13.11 -18.13 40.11
N LYS A 2 12.57 -18.52 38.95
CA LYS A 2 11.24 -18.26 38.37
C LYS A 2 10.82 -16.79 38.53
N ARG A 3 11.30 -15.96 37.61
CA ARG A 3 10.69 -14.72 37.06
C ARG A 3 11.68 -14.08 36.08
N LEU A 4 11.96 -14.75 34.96
CA LEU A 4 12.29 -14.00 33.73
C LEU A 4 10.95 -13.45 33.25
N SER A 5 10.62 -12.23 33.70
CA SER A 5 9.43 -11.53 33.26
C SER A 5 9.64 -11.09 31.81
N PHE A 6 8.93 -11.79 30.93
CA PHE A 6 8.54 -11.36 29.59
C PHE A 6 8.13 -9.87 29.61
N ALA A 7 8.84 -9.03 28.87
CA ALA A 7 8.35 -7.71 28.47
C ALA A 7 9.13 -7.18 27.26
N VAL A 8 9.26 -7.99 26.19
CA VAL A 8 9.64 -7.49 24.87
C VAL A 8 8.60 -8.02 23.89
N ALA A 9 7.70 -7.14 23.48
CA ALA A 9 6.93 -7.16 22.22
C ALA A 9 5.60 -6.43 22.43
N PHE A 10 5.61 -5.09 22.42
CA PHE A 10 4.37 -4.33 22.18
C PHE A 10 4.65 -3.00 21.49
N ALA A 11 5.51 -3.01 20.47
CA ALA A 11 5.79 -1.83 19.64
C ALA A 11 5.19 -1.94 18.23
N ALA A 12 4.16 -2.77 18.03
CA ALA A 12 3.57 -3.03 16.70
C ALA A 12 2.14 -2.51 16.50
N PHE A 13 1.58 -1.73 17.44
CA PHE A 13 0.15 -1.34 17.38
C PHE A 13 -0.14 0.16 17.49
N ALA A 14 0.80 1.01 17.08
CA ALA A 14 0.56 2.44 16.94
C ALA A 14 0.28 2.87 15.49
N ALA A 15 -0.33 1.99 14.67
CA ALA A 15 -0.95 2.46 13.44
C ALA A 15 -2.14 3.34 13.85
N SER A 16 -2.02 4.65 13.63
CA SER A 16 -3.16 5.55 13.76
C SER A 16 -4.30 5.03 12.86
N PRO A 17 -5.58 5.28 13.20
CA PRO A 17 -6.69 4.86 12.35
C PRO A 17 -6.54 5.32 10.90
N ALA A 18 -5.88 6.46 10.67
CA ALA A 18 -5.57 6.99 9.34
C ALA A 18 -4.60 6.11 8.54
N LEU A 19 -3.62 5.46 9.18
CA LEU A 19 -2.67 4.57 8.51
C LEU A 19 -3.29 3.22 8.12
N ALA A 20 -4.30 2.75 8.85
CA ALA A 20 -4.96 1.48 8.57
C ALA A 20 -5.75 1.48 7.24
N PHE A 21 -6.15 2.64 6.74
CA PHE A 21 -6.95 2.79 5.51
C PHE A 21 -6.15 3.29 4.31
N HIS A 22 -4.85 3.54 4.45
CA HIS A 22 -4.05 4.18 3.40
C HIS A 22 -3.96 3.33 2.12
N CYS A 23 -3.54 2.05 2.21
CA CYS A 23 -3.41 1.21 1.01
C CYS A 23 -4.76 0.94 0.32
N PRO A 24 -5.85 0.58 1.03
CA PRO A 24 -7.17 0.43 0.39
C PRO A 24 -7.67 1.71 -0.27
N GLN A 25 -7.41 2.89 0.32
CA GLN A 25 -7.76 4.17 -0.28
C GLN A 25 -6.96 4.42 -1.55
N ASP A 26 -5.64 4.30 -1.52
CA ASP A 26 -4.78 4.51 -2.69
C ASP A 26 -5.15 3.55 -3.83
N MET A 27 -5.42 2.27 -3.54
CA MET A 27 -5.89 1.30 -4.54
C MET A 27 -7.19 1.76 -5.19
N SER A 28 -8.17 2.22 -4.41
CA SER A 28 -9.43 2.75 -4.94
C SER A 28 -9.23 4.02 -5.77
N GLU A 29 -8.31 4.91 -5.38
CA GLU A 29 -8.00 6.13 -6.14
C GLU A 29 -7.34 5.82 -7.48
N ILE A 30 -6.40 4.86 -7.49
CA ILE A 30 -5.75 4.35 -8.71
C ILE A 30 -6.79 3.70 -9.63
N ASP A 31 -7.68 2.86 -9.10
CA ASP A 31 -8.72 2.19 -9.87
C ASP A 31 -9.65 3.19 -10.55
N ALA A 32 -10.07 4.24 -9.83
CA ALA A 32 -10.88 5.32 -10.39
C ALA A 32 -10.13 6.13 -11.47
N ALA A 33 -8.85 6.44 -11.25
CA ALA A 33 -8.05 7.17 -12.23
C ALA A 33 -7.84 6.36 -13.52
N LEU A 34 -7.64 5.04 -13.41
CA LEU A 34 -7.47 4.13 -14.55
C LEU A 34 -8.67 4.11 -15.52
N GLU A 35 -9.88 4.45 -15.06
CA GLU A 35 -11.07 4.52 -15.93
C GLU A 35 -10.98 5.65 -16.96
N THR A 36 -10.21 6.70 -16.66
CA THR A 36 -10.13 7.92 -17.47
C THR A 36 -8.70 8.33 -17.83
N ALA A 37 -7.71 7.54 -17.41
CA ALA A 37 -6.30 7.83 -17.60
C ALA A 37 -5.93 7.94 -19.09
N SER A 38 -5.28 9.05 -19.45
CA SER A 38 -4.70 9.28 -20.77
C SER A 38 -3.18 9.13 -20.71
N LEU A 39 -2.72 7.89 -20.52
CA LEU A 39 -1.31 7.52 -20.41
C LEU A 39 -0.81 6.78 -21.67
N SER A 40 0.51 6.64 -21.81
CA SER A 40 1.08 5.73 -22.80
C SER A 40 0.73 4.27 -22.44
N GLU A 41 0.76 3.35 -23.42
CA GLU A 41 0.52 1.93 -23.14
C GLU A 41 1.50 1.35 -22.11
N ALA A 42 2.75 1.80 -22.13
CA ALA A 42 3.78 1.38 -21.19
C ALA A 42 3.47 1.86 -19.76
N ASP A 43 3.10 3.13 -19.60
CA ASP A 43 2.75 3.70 -18.30
C ASP A 43 1.47 3.07 -17.75
N LEU A 44 0.47 2.83 -18.61
CA LEU A 44 -0.77 2.17 -18.20
C LEU A 44 -0.52 0.72 -17.75
N ALA A 45 0.39 -0.01 -18.42
CA ALA A 45 0.80 -1.34 -17.98
C ALA A 45 1.52 -1.29 -16.63
N LYS A 46 2.44 -0.32 -16.45
CA LYS A 46 3.20 -0.13 -15.21
C LYS A 46 2.29 0.21 -14.03
N VAL A 47 1.33 1.13 -14.21
CA VAL A 47 0.35 1.48 -13.16
C VAL A 47 -0.47 0.26 -12.74
N LYS A 48 -0.92 -0.57 -13.69
CA LYS A 48 -1.68 -1.79 -13.37
C LYS A 48 -0.85 -2.82 -12.62
N GLU A 49 0.42 -2.99 -13.00
CA GLU A 49 1.36 -3.86 -12.30
C GLU A 49 1.58 -3.40 -10.86
N LEU A 50 1.87 -2.10 -10.67
CA LEU A 50 2.08 -1.50 -9.35
C LEU A 50 0.83 -1.57 -8.47
N ARG A 51 -0.36 -1.35 -9.03
CA ARG A 51 -1.65 -1.54 -8.35
C ARG A 51 -1.80 -2.97 -7.84
N ALA A 52 -1.57 -3.96 -8.71
CA ALA A 52 -1.67 -5.37 -8.35
C ALA A 52 -0.60 -5.81 -7.33
N LEU A 53 0.62 -5.28 -7.45
CA LEU A 53 1.68 -5.49 -6.48
C LEU A 53 1.31 -4.90 -5.12
N GLY A 54 0.76 -3.68 -5.09
CA GLY A 54 0.27 -3.04 -3.87
C GLY A 54 -0.77 -3.88 -3.14
N GLU A 55 -1.74 -4.43 -3.86
CA GLU A 55 -2.75 -5.36 -3.31
C GLU A 55 -2.10 -6.64 -2.77
N THR A 56 -1.18 -7.24 -3.53
CA THR A 56 -0.48 -8.47 -3.13
C THR A 56 0.34 -8.26 -1.85
N GLU A 57 1.09 -7.16 -1.75
CA GLU A 57 1.87 -6.83 -0.56
C GLU A 57 0.96 -6.48 0.64
N HIS A 58 -0.18 -5.83 0.39
CA HIS A 58 -1.17 -5.55 1.43
C HIS A 58 -1.73 -6.85 2.02
N ASP A 59 -2.18 -7.77 1.17
CA ASP A 59 -2.75 -9.06 1.56
C ASP A 59 -1.70 -9.95 2.27
N ALA A 60 -0.42 -9.80 1.93
CA ALA A 60 0.70 -10.45 2.60
C ALA A 60 1.08 -9.81 3.95
N GLY A 61 0.50 -8.64 4.30
CA GLY A 61 0.81 -7.88 5.51
C GLY A 61 2.06 -6.99 5.40
N ASN A 62 2.67 -6.90 4.22
CA ASN A 62 3.83 -6.07 3.93
C ASN A 62 3.41 -4.63 3.60
N HIS A 63 2.77 -3.95 4.55
CA HIS A 63 2.13 -2.65 4.31
C HIS A 63 3.05 -1.56 3.75
N GLN A 64 4.33 -1.52 4.16
CA GLN A 64 5.26 -0.53 3.60
C GLN A 64 5.52 -0.77 2.11
N ALA A 65 5.73 -2.02 1.70
CA ALA A 65 5.92 -2.37 0.30
C ALA A 65 4.67 -2.08 -0.53
N ALA A 66 3.48 -2.30 0.06
CA ALA A 66 2.22 -1.90 -0.56
C ALA A 66 2.14 -0.39 -0.79
N VAL A 67 2.42 0.43 0.25
CA VAL A 67 2.42 1.89 0.14
C VAL A 67 3.43 2.37 -0.90
N ASP A 68 4.64 1.82 -0.93
CA ASP A 68 5.67 2.24 -1.87
C ASP A 68 5.26 1.97 -3.33
N ALA A 69 4.71 0.78 -3.60
CA ALA A 69 4.21 0.42 -4.94
C ALA A 69 3.03 1.30 -5.38
N LEU A 70 2.08 1.54 -4.47
CA LEU A 70 0.90 2.37 -4.75
C LEU A 70 1.27 3.85 -4.93
N ALA A 71 2.27 4.35 -4.19
CA ALA A 71 2.79 5.71 -4.37
C ALA A 71 3.42 5.90 -5.76
N GLU A 72 4.21 4.94 -6.25
CA GLU A 72 4.78 4.98 -7.61
C GLU A 72 3.66 4.98 -8.67
N ALA A 73 2.60 4.20 -8.46
CA ALA A 73 1.45 4.19 -9.37
C ALA A 73 0.73 5.55 -9.41
N LYS A 74 0.54 6.18 -8.24
CA LYS A 74 -0.06 7.51 -8.10
C LYS A 74 0.78 8.59 -8.77
N GLU A 75 2.10 8.54 -8.66
CA GLU A 75 3.00 9.47 -9.33
C GLU A 75 2.84 9.43 -10.85
N ILE A 76 2.77 8.23 -11.45
CA ILE A 76 2.56 8.06 -12.90
C ILE A 76 1.17 8.60 -13.32
N LEU A 77 0.16 8.43 -12.47
CA LEU A 77 -1.19 8.95 -12.70
C LEU A 77 -1.33 10.46 -12.42
N GLY A 78 -0.34 11.09 -11.79
CA GLY A 78 -0.37 12.49 -11.40
C GLY A 78 -1.30 12.79 -10.22
N LEU A 79 -1.45 11.83 -9.29
CA LEU A 79 -2.25 11.93 -8.06
C LEU A 79 -1.43 12.39 -6.84
#